data_AF-A5N1V2-F1
#
_entry.id   AF-A5N1V2-F1
#
_cell.length_a   1.000
_cell.length_b   1.000
_cell.length_c   1.000
_cell.angle_alpha   90.00
_cell.angle_beta   90.00
_cell.angle_gamma   90.00
#
_symmetry.space_group_name_H-M   'P 1'
#
loop_
_entity.id
_entity.type
_entity.pdbx_description
1 polymer ?
#
loop_
_entity_poly.entity_id
_entity_poly.type
_entity_poly.pdbx_seq_one_letter_code
_entity_poly.pdbx_strand_id
1 'polypeptide(L)'
;MTEYYNGYKFNENSESVFNPDMTMYFLEGYLAYNRYPKEMIDNNVKTDYGKVNQLARNFNDREALEEIMSLGQTATILVDRFNIHTMYSVKENFKSLLFYLGMLTIKGAGPLGTVLNVPNYVIKTIYWEQRFQKINEDYNIEVCKRK
;
A
#
# COMPACT_ATOMS: atom_id res chain seq x y z
N MET A 1 13.68 10.07 8.07
CA MET A 1 12.60 9.38 8.82
C MET A 1 11.24 9.69 8.20
N THR A 2 10.88 10.97 8.04
CA THR A 2 9.55 11.40 7.61
C THR A 2 9.08 10.83 6.27
N GLU A 3 9.93 10.81 5.24
CA GLU A 3 9.58 10.27 3.91
C GLU A 3 9.36 8.74 3.87
N TYR A 4 10.06 8.01 4.73
CA TYR A 4 10.01 6.54 4.78
C TYR A 4 8.89 6.04 5.68
N TYR A 5 8.61 6.74 6.79
CA TYR A 5 7.78 6.21 7.88
C TYR A 5 6.55 7.07 8.21
N ASN A 6 6.45 8.27 7.65
CA ASN A 6 5.36 9.21 7.89
C ASN A 6 4.65 9.49 6.54
N GLY A 7 3.34 9.57 6.43
CA GLY A 7 2.38 9.74 7.49
C GLY A 7 1.03 9.20 7.05
N TYR A 8 0.42 8.46 7.96
CA TYR A 8 -0.90 7.93 7.81
C TYR A 8 -1.91 8.89 8.42
N LYS A 9 -2.74 9.49 7.59
CA LYS A 9 -3.90 10.25 7.99
C LYS A 9 -5.16 9.38 7.84
N PHE A 10 -5.80 9.07 8.97
CA PHE A 10 -7.02 8.27 9.01
C PHE A 10 -8.29 9.10 9.25
N ASN A 11 -8.12 10.37 9.62
CA ASN A 11 -9.20 11.32 9.79
C ASN A 11 -8.82 12.65 9.13
N GLU A 12 -9.76 13.31 8.44
CA GLU A 12 -9.51 14.57 7.74
C GLU A 12 -9.05 15.70 8.67
N ASN A 13 -9.48 15.65 9.94
CA ASN A 13 -9.18 16.65 10.96
C ASN A 13 -8.02 16.25 11.89
N SER A 14 -7.40 15.08 11.68
CA SER A 14 -6.25 14.66 12.49
C SER A 14 -4.92 14.97 11.80
N GLU A 15 -3.87 15.03 12.62
CA GLU A 15 -2.50 14.93 12.11
C GLU A 15 -2.23 13.51 11.58
N SER A 16 -1.20 13.40 10.76
CA SER A 16 -0.71 12.09 10.31
C SER A 16 0.05 11.40 11.44
N VAL A 17 -0.13 10.09 11.56
CA VAL A 17 0.56 9.25 12.53
C VAL A 17 1.59 8.37 11.85
N PHE A 18 2.62 7.98 12.62
CA PHE A 18 3.62 7.01 12.20
C PHE A 18 3.10 5.58 12.38
N ASN A 19 3.54 4.67 11.51
CA ASN A 19 3.33 3.24 11.74
C ASN A 19 4.21 2.78 12.92
N PRO A 20 3.63 2.17 13.98
CA PRO A 20 4.37 1.81 15.18
C PRO A 20 5.44 0.75 14.93
N ASP A 21 5.17 -0.28 14.12
CA ASP A 21 6.12 -1.35 13.84
C ASP A 21 7.37 -0.81 13.12
N MET A 22 7.14 0.03 12.11
CA MET A 22 8.24 0.68 11.38
C MET A 22 9.04 1.64 12.27
N THR A 23 8.36 2.33 13.19
CA THR A 23 9.00 3.24 14.14
C THR A 23 9.87 2.49 15.14
N MET A 24 9.35 1.38 15.69
CA MET A 24 10.09 0.53 16.61
C MET A 24 11.33 -0.08 15.95
N TYR A 25 11.19 -0.62 14.74
CA TYR A 25 12.33 -1.11 13.96
C TYR A 25 13.43 -0.05 13.80
N PHE A 26 13.06 1.17 13.45
CA PHE A 26 14.01 2.26 13.32
C PHE A 26 14.70 2.58 14.65
N LEU A 27 13.94 2.67 15.74
CA LEU A 27 14.45 2.98 17.07
C LEU A 27 15.41 1.90 17.58
N GLU A 28 15.07 0.63 17.41
CA GLU A 28 15.94 -0.50 17.80
C GLU A 28 17.29 -0.43 17.08
N GLY A 29 17.28 -0.24 15.76
CA GLY A 29 18.51 -0.10 14.99
C GLY A 29 19.33 1.12 15.39
N TYR A 30 18.66 2.25 15.65
CA TYR A 30 19.35 3.47 16.09
C TYR A 30 19.99 3.29 17.47
N LEU A 31 19.28 2.70 18.43
CA LEU A 31 19.78 2.43 19.78
C LEU A 31 20.97 1.46 19.76
N ALA A 32 20.95 0.45 18.88
CA ALA A 32 22.01 -0.56 18.81
C ALA A 32 23.30 -0.03 18.17
N TYR A 33 23.21 0.85 17.17
CA TYR A 33 24.36 1.23 16.33
C TYR A 33 24.69 2.72 16.34
N ASN A 34 23.90 3.54 17.04
CA ASN A 34 24.00 5.01 17.08
C ASN A 34 24.06 5.64 15.67
N ARG A 35 23.33 5.06 14.72
CA ARG A 35 23.21 5.50 13.34
C ARG A 35 21.90 4.99 12.75
N TYR A 36 21.45 5.58 11.66
CA TYR A 36 20.25 5.10 10.99
C TYR A 36 20.45 3.67 10.48
N PRO A 37 19.40 2.82 10.52
CA PRO A 37 19.44 1.50 9.92
C PRO A 37 19.93 1.58 8.46
N LYS A 38 20.79 0.65 8.07
CA LYS A 38 21.25 0.55 6.67
C LYS A 38 20.06 0.29 5.74
N GLU A 39 19.19 -0.63 6.14
CA GLU A 39 17.92 -0.89 5.49
C GLU A 39 16.83 -0.13 6.23
N MET A 40 16.14 0.78 5.55
CA MET A 40 15.06 1.59 6.15
C MET A 40 13.73 0.84 6.19
N ILE A 41 13.67 -0.43 5.80
CA ILE A 41 12.43 -1.20 5.78
C ILE A 41 12.69 -2.54 6.43
N ASP A 42 11.90 -2.88 7.45
CA ASP A 42 11.92 -4.22 8.01
C ASP A 42 11.41 -5.23 6.97
N ASN A 43 12.11 -6.35 6.82
CA ASN A 43 11.68 -7.44 5.97
C ASN A 43 10.34 -8.05 6.42
N ASN A 44 10.02 -8.01 7.73
CA ASN A 44 8.72 -8.47 8.22
C ASN A 44 7.58 -7.60 7.68
N VAL A 45 7.77 -6.28 7.74
CA VAL A 45 6.83 -5.29 7.20
C VAL A 45 6.63 -5.50 5.70
N LYS A 46 7.72 -5.69 4.93
CA LYS A 46 7.62 -6.02 3.49
C LYS A 46 6.81 -7.29 3.24
N THR A 47 7.06 -8.34 4.03
CA THR A 47 6.43 -9.65 3.85
C THR A 47 4.92 -9.57 4.11
N ASP A 48 4.50 -8.91 5.18
CA ASP A 48 3.09 -8.83 5.55
C ASP A 48 2.28 -7.95 4.60
N TYR A 49 2.83 -6.81 4.18
CA TYR A 49 2.21 -6.00 3.13
C TYR A 49 2.25 -6.68 1.75
N GLY A 50 3.28 -7.49 1.48
CA GLY A 50 3.36 -8.34 0.30
C GLY A 50 2.18 -9.32 0.19
N LYS A 51 1.82 -9.96 1.31
CA LYS A 51 0.64 -10.86 1.39
C LYS A 51 -0.67 -10.10 1.19
N VAL A 52 -0.83 -8.95 1.85
CA VAL A 52 -2.01 -8.08 1.71
C VAL A 52 -2.24 -7.70 0.25
N ASN A 53 -1.20 -7.30 -0.45
CA ASN A 53 -1.33 -6.94 -1.84
C ASN A 53 -1.47 -8.16 -2.76
N GLN A 54 -0.94 -9.33 -2.41
CA GLN A 54 -1.22 -10.56 -3.15
C GLN A 54 -2.70 -10.95 -3.04
N LEU A 55 -3.31 -10.75 -1.87
CA LEU A 55 -4.76 -10.86 -1.70
C LEU A 55 -5.49 -9.84 -2.57
N ALA A 56 -4.96 -8.62 -2.66
CA ALA A 56 -5.47 -7.58 -3.55
C ALA A 56 -5.33 -7.91 -5.06
N ARG A 57 -4.39 -8.78 -5.47
CA ARG A 57 -4.29 -9.27 -6.87
C ARG A 57 -5.48 -10.14 -7.28
N ASN A 58 -6.21 -10.73 -6.32
CA ASN A 58 -7.47 -11.43 -6.59
C ASN A 58 -8.65 -10.48 -6.81
N PHE A 59 -8.41 -9.16 -6.74
CA PHE A 59 -9.40 -8.17 -7.11
C PHE A 59 -9.69 -8.24 -8.60
N ASN A 60 -10.97 -8.38 -8.95
CA ASN A 60 -11.38 -8.57 -10.35
C ASN A 60 -11.13 -7.33 -11.22
N ASP A 61 -11.08 -6.14 -10.63
CA ASP A 61 -10.91 -4.89 -11.36
C ASP A 61 -9.45 -4.42 -11.34
N ARG A 62 -8.74 -4.79 -12.41
CA ARG A 62 -7.33 -4.42 -12.64
C ARG A 62 -7.13 -2.92 -12.84
N GLU A 63 -8.14 -2.18 -13.27
CA GLU A 63 -8.04 -0.76 -13.60
C GLU A 63 -7.81 0.08 -12.33
N ALA A 64 -8.56 -0.21 -11.26
CA ALA A 64 -8.41 0.48 -9.98
C ALA A 64 -7.01 0.27 -9.37
N LEU A 65 -6.44 -0.94 -9.53
CA LEU A 65 -5.09 -1.24 -9.04
C LEU A 65 -4.03 -0.54 -9.89
N GLU A 66 -4.16 -0.53 -11.21
CA GLU A 66 -3.25 0.20 -12.11
C GLU A 66 -3.34 1.72 -11.88
N GLU A 67 -4.51 2.28 -11.59
CA GLU A 67 -4.72 3.69 -11.21
C GLU A 67 -3.85 4.03 -9.99
N ILE A 68 -3.98 3.26 -8.91
CA ILE A 68 -3.22 3.46 -7.67
C ILE A 68 -1.72 3.33 -7.93
N MET A 69 -1.30 2.34 -8.70
CA MET A 69 0.12 2.09 -8.99
C MET A 69 0.74 3.15 -9.89
N SER A 70 -0.03 3.73 -10.81
CA SER A 70 0.48 4.70 -11.79
C SER A 70 0.41 6.13 -11.26
N LEU A 71 -0.73 6.50 -10.66
CA LEU A 71 -0.99 7.86 -10.19
C LEU A 71 -0.59 8.07 -8.73
N GLY A 72 -0.45 6.99 -7.95
CA GLY A 72 -0.15 7.05 -6.51
C GLY A 72 -1.31 7.59 -5.67
N GLN A 73 -2.49 7.77 -6.27
CA GLN A 73 -3.69 8.30 -5.63
C GLN A 73 -4.95 7.77 -6.31
N THR A 74 -6.08 7.80 -5.59
CA THR A 74 -7.40 7.44 -6.10
C THR A 74 -8.48 8.16 -5.29
N ALA A 75 -9.71 8.22 -5.81
CA ALA A 75 -10.87 8.72 -5.06
C ALA A 75 -11.86 7.59 -4.77
N THR A 76 -12.47 7.62 -3.58
CA THR A 76 -13.52 6.67 -3.19
C THR A 76 -14.42 7.26 -2.11
N ILE A 77 -15.64 6.73 -2.02
CA ILE A 77 -16.42 6.81 -0.78
C ILE A 77 -15.90 5.71 0.15
N LEU A 78 -15.48 6.07 1.36
CA LEU A 78 -15.03 5.09 2.35
C LEU A 78 -16.22 4.29 2.89
N VAL A 79 -16.07 2.96 2.89
CA VAL A 79 -17.09 2.02 3.35
C VAL A 79 -16.60 1.35 4.63
N ASP A 80 -17.22 1.69 5.76
CA ASP A 80 -16.81 1.19 7.09
C ASP A 80 -17.06 -0.31 7.30
N ARG A 81 -18.03 -0.88 6.57
CA ARG A 81 -18.40 -2.31 6.70
C ARG A 81 -18.77 -2.89 5.35
N PHE A 82 -18.03 -3.91 4.94
CA PHE A 82 -18.28 -4.66 3.73
C PHE A 82 -18.15 -6.16 3.98
N ASN A 83 -18.92 -6.95 3.22
CA ASN A 83 -18.88 -8.41 3.32
C ASN A 83 -17.63 -8.95 2.61
N ILE A 84 -17.03 -10.01 3.15
CA ILE A 84 -15.87 -10.70 2.57
C ILE A 84 -16.08 -11.13 1.11
N HIS A 85 -17.30 -11.49 0.73
CA HIS A 85 -17.67 -11.87 -0.64
C HIS A 85 -17.71 -10.68 -1.60
N THR A 86 -17.89 -9.46 -1.07
CA THR A 86 -18.00 -8.22 -1.85
C THR A 86 -16.75 -7.36 -1.80
N MET A 87 -15.82 -7.65 -0.89
CA MET A 87 -14.62 -6.83 -0.69
C MET A 87 -13.71 -6.81 -1.91
N TYR A 88 -13.79 -7.86 -2.74
CA TYR A 88 -13.00 -7.97 -3.97
C TYR A 88 -13.76 -7.74 -5.29
N SER A 89 -15.05 -7.39 -5.21
CA SER A 89 -15.90 -7.23 -6.39
C SER A 89 -16.45 -5.81 -6.53
N VAL A 90 -16.43 -5.03 -5.45
CA VAL A 90 -16.90 -3.64 -5.41
C VAL A 90 -15.70 -2.72 -5.25
N LYS A 91 -15.57 -1.73 -6.15
CA LYS A 91 -14.41 -0.81 -6.20
C LYS A 91 -14.21 -0.05 -4.89
N GLU A 92 -15.29 0.45 -4.31
CA GLU A 92 -15.29 1.22 -3.07
C GLU A 92 -14.85 0.37 -1.88
N ASN A 93 -15.34 -0.87 -1.79
CA ASN A 93 -14.96 -1.80 -0.72
C ASN A 93 -13.47 -2.13 -0.80
N PHE A 94 -12.94 -2.33 -1.99
CA PHE A 94 -11.53 -2.64 -2.20
C PHE A 94 -10.62 -1.46 -1.87
N LYS A 95 -10.96 -0.25 -2.33
CA LYS A 95 -10.22 0.97 -1.98
C LYS A 95 -10.27 1.23 -0.48
N SER A 96 -11.43 0.98 0.16
CA SER A 96 -11.59 1.07 1.61
C SER A 96 -10.77 0.00 2.35
N LEU A 97 -10.70 -1.23 1.84
CA LEU A 97 -9.86 -2.29 2.38
C LEU A 97 -8.38 -1.89 2.36
N LEU A 98 -7.88 -1.37 1.23
CA LEU A 98 -6.50 -0.87 1.14
C LEU A 98 -6.24 0.28 2.12
N PHE A 99 -7.22 1.16 2.34
CA PHE A 99 -7.13 2.21 3.35
C PHE A 99 -7.02 1.64 4.77
N TYR A 100 -7.90 0.72 5.19
CA TYR A 100 -7.87 0.15 6.53
C TYR A 100 -6.65 -0.76 6.78
N LEU A 101 -6.07 -1.34 5.73
CA LEU A 101 -4.82 -2.09 5.81
C LEU A 101 -3.58 -1.18 5.86
N GLY A 102 -3.73 0.14 5.74
CA GLY A 102 -2.59 1.06 5.72
C GLY A 102 -1.78 0.97 4.42
N MET A 103 -2.42 0.66 3.30
CA MET A 103 -1.82 0.76 1.97
C MET A 103 -2.15 2.11 1.30
N LEU A 104 -3.25 2.72 1.73
CA LEU A 104 -3.68 4.05 1.33
C LEU A 104 -3.95 4.91 2.56
N THR A 105 -3.91 6.22 2.36
CA THR A 105 -4.16 7.19 3.43
C THR A 105 -4.89 8.43 2.91
N ILE A 106 -5.52 9.21 3.78
CA ILE A 106 -6.29 10.39 3.39
C ILE A 106 -5.34 11.50 2.93
N LYS A 107 -5.52 11.92 1.68
CA LYS A 107 -4.95 13.16 1.14
C LYS A 107 -5.84 14.36 1.42
N GLY A 108 -7.16 14.18 1.33
CA GLY A 108 -8.18 15.21 1.59
C GLY A 108 -9.51 14.86 0.95
N ALA A 109 -10.44 15.83 0.95
CA ALA A 109 -11.74 15.68 0.31
C ALA A 109 -11.68 16.02 -1.20
N GLY A 110 -12.46 15.31 -2.01
CA GLY A 110 -12.59 15.55 -3.44
C GLY A 110 -14.04 15.43 -3.93
N PRO A 111 -14.30 15.72 -5.21
CA PRO A 111 -15.67 15.74 -5.77
C PRO A 111 -16.36 14.36 -5.74
N LEU A 112 -15.58 13.28 -5.77
CA LEU A 112 -16.05 11.89 -5.83
C LEU A 112 -15.88 11.17 -4.48
N GLY A 113 -15.74 11.92 -3.39
CA GLY A 113 -15.48 11.39 -2.04
C GLY A 113 -14.07 11.69 -1.55
N THR A 114 -13.56 10.86 -0.64
CA THR A 114 -12.24 11.05 -0.05
C THR A 114 -11.16 10.69 -1.07
N VAL A 115 -10.20 11.60 -1.25
CA VAL A 115 -9.00 11.37 -2.04
C VAL A 115 -7.98 10.65 -1.17
N LEU A 116 -7.54 9.48 -1.63
CA LEU A 116 -6.57 8.64 -0.98
C LEU A 116 -5.24 8.66 -1.75
N ASN A 117 -4.12 8.55 -1.05
CA ASN A 117 -2.80 8.42 -1.65
C ASN A 117 -1.95 7.35 -0.96
N VAL A 118 -0.87 6.94 -1.63
CA VAL A 118 0.16 6.09 -1.02
C VAL A 118 0.86 6.88 0.10
N PRO A 119 0.95 6.36 1.34
CA PRO A 119 1.30 7.13 2.54
C PRO A 119 2.79 7.48 2.66
N ASN A 120 3.68 6.61 2.20
CA ASN A 120 5.12 6.76 2.37
C ASN A 120 5.91 5.90 1.35
N TYR A 121 7.24 6.06 1.38
CA TYR A 121 8.12 5.33 0.47
C TYR A 121 8.10 3.81 0.67
N VAL A 122 7.90 3.32 1.90
CA VAL A 122 7.84 1.88 2.19
C VAL A 122 6.71 1.23 1.40
N ILE A 123 5.49 1.77 1.52
CA ILE A 123 4.33 1.24 0.80
C ILE A 123 4.51 1.39 -0.72
N LYS A 124 5.12 2.50 -1.18
CA LYS A 124 5.45 2.69 -2.59
C LYS A 124 6.39 1.60 -3.13
N THR A 125 7.43 1.24 -2.38
CA THR A 125 8.37 0.18 -2.76
C THR A 125 7.66 -1.17 -2.86
N ILE A 126 6.76 -1.49 -1.92
CA ILE A 126 5.98 -2.74 -1.95
C ILE A 126 5.13 -2.83 -3.23
N TYR A 127 4.45 -1.75 -3.62
CA TYR A 127 3.72 -1.71 -4.90
C TYR A 127 4.65 -1.90 -6.11
N TRP A 128 5.85 -1.30 -6.08
CA TRP A 128 6.81 -1.40 -7.19
C TRP A 128 7.41 -2.80 -7.33
N GLU A 129 7.82 -3.42 -6.23
CA GLU A 129 8.36 -4.79 -6.20
C GLU A 129 7.36 -5.78 -6.82
N GLN A 130 6.06 -5.58 -6.55
CA GLN A 130 5.01 -6.41 -7.13
C GLN A 130 4.73 -6.16 -8.60
N ARG A 131 4.77 -4.90 -9.05
CA ARG A 131 4.69 -4.57 -10.48
C ARG A 131 5.79 -5.31 -11.24
N PHE A 132 6.99 -5.26 -10.70
CA PHE A 132 8.16 -5.89 -11.29
C PHE A 132 8.03 -7.41 -11.34
N GLN A 133 7.55 -8.05 -10.26
CA GLN A 133 7.28 -9.49 -10.26
C GLN A 133 6.26 -9.89 -11.34
N LYS A 134 5.15 -9.15 -11.45
CA LYS A 134 4.12 -9.41 -12.47
C LYS A 134 4.66 -9.30 -13.89
N ILE A 135 5.40 -8.22 -14.16
CA ILE A 135 6.04 -8.01 -15.46
C ILE A 135 6.95 -9.20 -15.81
N ASN A 136 7.75 -9.67 -14.86
CA ASN A 136 8.61 -10.83 -15.06
C ASN A 136 7.85 -12.14 -15.26
N GLU A 137 6.75 -12.36 -14.55
CA GLU A 137 5.84 -13.50 -14.76
C GLU A 137 5.28 -13.50 -16.20
N ASP A 138 4.76 -12.36 -16.64
CA ASP A 138 4.19 -12.18 -17.99
C ASP A 138 5.26 -12.41 -19.08
N TYR A 139 6.47 -11.84 -18.92
CA TYR A 139 7.59 -12.06 -19.84
C TYR A 139 8.03 -13.53 -19.90
N ASN A 140 8.10 -14.22 -18.76
CA ASN A 140 8.46 -15.65 -18.73
C ASN A 140 7.42 -16.51 -19.44
N ILE A 141 6.12 -16.18 -19.29
CA ILE A 141 5.04 -16.87 -20.01
C ILE A 141 5.16 -16.66 -21.53
N GLU A 142 5.47 -15.44 -21.99
CA GLU A 142 5.69 -15.17 -23.42
C GLU A 142 6.86 -15.95 -24.01
N VAL A 143 7.99 -16.03 -23.29
CA VAL A 143 9.16 -16.79 -23.73
C VAL A 143 8.85 -18.29 -23.81
N CYS A 144 8.09 -18.83 -22.86
CA CYS A 144 7.65 -20.23 -22.88
C CYS A 144 6.67 -20.55 -24.03
N LYS A 145 5.85 -19.60 -24.48
CA LYS A 145 4.93 -19.79 -25.63
C LYS A 145 5.62 -19.73 -27.00
N ARG A 146 6.86 -19.23 -27.07
CA ARG A 146 7.64 -19.11 -28.32
C ARG A 146 8.62 -20.27 -28.55
N LYS A 147 8.65 -21.26 -27.64
CA LYS A 147 9.37 -22.53 -27.80
C LYS A 147 8.39 -23.63 -28.16
#